data_AF-C4WYH0-F1
#
_entry.id   AF-C4WYH0-F1
#
_cell.length_a   1.000
_cell.length_b   1.000
_cell.length_c   1.000
_cell.angle_alpha   90.00
_cell.angle_beta   90.00
_cell.angle_gamma   90.00
#
_symmetry.space_group_name_H-M   'P 1'
#
loop_
_entity.id
_entity.type
_entity.pdbx_description
1 polymer ?
#
loop_
_entity_poly.entity_id
_entity_poly.type
_entity_poly.pdbx_seq_one_letter_code
_entity_poly.pdbx_strand_id
1 'polypeptide(L)'
;MRSSWLRALAAVCAAVALAQAAEPQQQQGQSETLANGLKIEYVYTLDGCEPKSKNNDMLTMHYTGKLVDGTKFDSSHDRDQPFTFQLGVGQVIKGWDLGLTKMCVGEKRRLTIPANLAYGDRGAGNVIPGGATLVFDVELLNVGDQAPTTNVFKEIDQDQDKQLSRDEVSEYLKKQMAAGRGRGGW
;
A
#
# COMPACT_ATOMS: atom_id res chain seq x y z
N MET A 1 -21.95 80.37 -20.46
CA MET A 1 -21.85 79.08 -19.72
C MET A 1 -20.67 78.33 -20.31
N ARG A 2 -19.59 78.18 -19.53
CA ARG A 2 -18.27 77.76 -20.01
C ARG A 2 -18.08 76.25 -19.91
N SER A 3 -17.71 75.67 -21.04
CA SER A 3 -17.08 74.37 -21.26
C SER A 3 -15.73 74.21 -20.53
N SER A 4 -15.43 73.02 -19.99
CA SER A 4 -14.08 72.54 -19.60
C SER A 4 -14.15 71.01 -19.42
N TRP A 5 -13.80 70.18 -20.41
CA TRP A 5 -12.46 69.65 -20.73
C TRP A 5 -11.90 68.63 -19.71
N LEU A 6 -11.49 67.46 -20.24
CA LEU A 6 -10.28 66.66 -19.94
C LEU A 6 -10.48 65.18 -19.50
N ARG A 7 -10.16 64.34 -20.49
CA ARG A 7 -9.21 63.20 -20.46
C ARG A 7 -9.60 61.93 -19.69
N ALA A 8 -10.03 60.96 -20.49
CA ALA A 8 -9.90 59.54 -20.23
C ALA A 8 -8.43 59.16 -19.97
N LEU A 9 -8.19 58.46 -18.87
CA LEU A 9 -6.96 57.72 -18.60
C LEU A 9 -7.33 56.24 -18.56
N ALA A 10 -6.71 55.48 -19.46
CA ALA A 10 -6.84 54.05 -19.61
C ALA A 10 -6.41 53.35 -18.32
N ALA A 11 -7.29 52.49 -17.78
CA ALA A 11 -6.93 51.58 -16.70
C ALA A 11 -6.21 50.37 -17.31
N VAL A 12 -4.94 50.20 -16.96
CA VAL A 12 -4.13 49.03 -17.26
C VAL A 12 -4.67 47.86 -16.43
N CYS A 13 -5.36 46.92 -17.08
CA CYS A 13 -5.66 45.62 -16.49
C CYS A 13 -4.38 44.80 -16.38
N ALA A 14 -3.76 44.82 -15.21
CA ALA A 14 -2.78 43.79 -14.84
C ALA A 14 -3.54 42.48 -14.56
N ALA A 15 -3.52 41.56 -15.51
CA ALA A 15 -3.99 40.20 -15.29
C ALA A 15 -2.97 39.49 -14.38
N VAL A 16 -3.27 39.40 -13.08
CA VAL A 16 -2.56 38.51 -12.17
C VAL A 16 -3.00 37.09 -12.51
N ALA A 17 -2.14 36.36 -13.22
CA ALA A 17 -2.29 34.92 -13.39
C ALA A 17 -2.02 34.25 -12.03
N LEU A 18 -3.09 33.95 -11.29
CA LEU A 18 -3.03 33.09 -10.12
C LEU A 18 -2.66 31.68 -10.60
N ALA A 19 -1.42 31.28 -10.36
CA ALA A 19 -1.01 29.89 -10.47
C ALA A 19 -1.83 29.09 -9.45
N GLN A 20 -2.78 28.30 -9.94
CA GLN A 20 -3.49 27.34 -9.10
C GLN A 20 -2.50 26.22 -8.79
N ALA A 21 -2.00 26.19 -7.56
CA ALA A 21 -1.36 25.01 -7.02
C ALA A 21 -2.44 23.91 -6.97
N ALA A 22 -2.28 22.88 -7.79
CA ALA A 22 -3.18 21.74 -7.80
C ALA A 22 -3.13 21.05 -6.43
N GLU A 23 -4.24 21.09 -5.70
CA GLU A 23 -4.43 20.37 -4.45
C GLU A 23 -4.36 18.85 -4.72
N PRO A 24 -3.72 18.03 -3.86
CA PRO A 24 -3.69 16.59 -4.05
C PRO A 24 -5.12 16.03 -3.98
N GLN A 25 -5.58 15.40 -5.07
CA GLN A 25 -6.90 14.77 -5.10
C GLN A 25 -6.82 13.35 -4.52
N GLN A 26 -7.48 13.15 -3.38
CA GLN A 26 -7.67 11.85 -2.75
C GLN A 26 -8.38 10.87 -3.70
N GLN A 27 -7.70 9.80 -4.14
CA GLN A 27 -8.21 8.80 -5.11
C GLN A 27 -9.15 7.72 -4.52
N GLN A 28 -9.78 7.99 -3.37
CA GLN A 28 -10.62 7.00 -2.69
C GLN A 28 -11.84 6.63 -3.55
N GLY A 29 -12.01 5.33 -3.81
CA GLY A 29 -13.12 4.80 -4.62
C GLY A 29 -12.88 4.79 -6.14
N GLN A 30 -11.68 5.15 -6.61
CA GLN A 30 -11.30 5.00 -8.02
C GLN A 30 -11.00 3.53 -8.33
N SER A 31 -11.26 3.12 -9.58
CA SER A 31 -10.90 1.79 -10.08
C SER A 31 -10.25 1.88 -11.45
N GLU A 32 -9.20 1.11 -11.68
CA GLU A 32 -8.52 0.96 -12.95
C GLU A 32 -8.64 -0.50 -13.43
N THR A 33 -8.90 -0.69 -14.72
CA THR A 33 -8.85 -2.02 -15.35
C THR A 33 -7.74 -2.01 -16.39
N LEU A 34 -6.73 -2.85 -16.19
CA LEU A 34 -5.63 -3.03 -17.11
C LEU A 34 -6.05 -3.85 -18.34
N ALA A 35 -5.33 -3.69 -19.45
CA ALA A 35 -5.63 -4.39 -20.71
C ALA A 35 -5.62 -5.92 -20.62
N ASN A 36 -4.94 -6.48 -19.61
CA ASN A 36 -4.88 -7.92 -19.34
C ASN A 36 -6.04 -8.42 -18.45
N GLY A 37 -7.02 -7.56 -18.14
CA GLY A 37 -8.21 -7.87 -17.36
C GLY A 37 -8.05 -7.75 -15.84
N LEU A 38 -6.87 -7.38 -15.34
CA LEU A 38 -6.69 -7.08 -13.92
C LEU A 38 -7.43 -5.80 -13.56
N LYS A 39 -8.34 -5.88 -12.59
CA LYS A 39 -9.01 -4.70 -12.02
C LYS A 39 -8.41 -4.36 -10.66
N ILE A 40 -8.06 -3.09 -10.47
CA ILE A 40 -7.50 -2.53 -9.24
C ILE A 40 -8.47 -1.49 -8.73
N GLU A 41 -9.02 -1.70 -7.54
CA GLU A 41 -9.89 -0.74 -6.85
C GLU A 41 -9.13 -0.15 -5.66
N TYR A 42 -9.05 1.18 -5.62
CA TYR A 42 -8.38 1.94 -4.56
C TYR A 42 -9.36 2.18 -3.42
N VAL A 43 -9.39 1.26 -2.45
CA VAL A 43 -10.34 1.31 -1.32
C VAL A 43 -9.96 2.42 -0.36
N TYR A 44 -8.68 2.56 -0.06
CA TYR A 44 -8.14 3.62 0.79
C TYR A 44 -6.73 3.97 0.34
N THR A 45 -6.47 5.24 0.05
CA THR A 45 -5.17 5.75 -0.39
C THR A 45 -4.69 6.90 0.50
N LEU A 46 -3.37 7.08 0.52
CA LEU A 46 -2.69 8.18 1.19
C LEU A 46 -2.00 9.04 0.12
N ASP A 47 -2.23 10.35 0.16
CA ASP A 47 -1.58 11.28 -0.75
C ASP A 47 -0.15 11.61 -0.28
N GLY A 48 0.76 11.78 -1.24
CA GLY A 48 2.13 12.22 -0.94
C GLY A 48 3.02 11.20 -0.21
N CYS A 49 2.66 9.91 -0.20
CA CYS A 49 3.48 8.88 0.43
C CYS A 49 4.77 8.61 -0.37
N GLU A 50 5.90 8.56 0.33
CA GLU A 50 7.16 8.01 -0.17
C GLU A 50 7.86 7.22 0.96
N PRO A 51 8.48 6.07 0.66
CA PRO A 51 8.55 5.42 -0.65
C PRO A 51 7.24 4.70 -1.04
N LYS A 52 7.03 4.53 -2.35
CA LYS A 52 5.99 3.66 -2.91
C LYS A 52 6.58 2.32 -3.30
N SER A 53 5.77 1.25 -3.23
CA SER A 53 6.21 -0.08 -3.66
C SER A 53 6.67 -0.10 -5.12
N LYS A 54 7.81 -0.73 -5.37
CA LYS A 54 8.39 -0.98 -6.70
C LYS A 54 8.91 -2.40 -6.78
N ASN A 55 9.22 -2.83 -7.99
CA ASN A 55 9.77 -4.17 -8.21
C ASN A 55 11.07 -4.37 -7.42
N ASN A 56 11.23 -5.59 -6.90
CA ASN A 56 12.27 -6.06 -5.99
C ASN A 56 12.13 -5.64 -4.52
N ASP A 57 11.16 -4.79 -4.16
CA ASP A 57 10.88 -4.50 -2.76
C ASP A 57 10.30 -5.73 -2.04
N MET A 58 10.62 -5.85 -0.75
CA MET A 58 9.92 -6.75 0.16
C MET A 58 8.65 -6.07 0.65
N LEU A 59 7.50 -6.65 0.32
CA LEU A 59 6.21 -6.19 0.80
C LEU A 59 5.72 -7.08 1.94
N THR A 60 5.13 -6.47 2.95
CA THR A 60 4.42 -7.17 4.02
C THR A 60 3.01 -6.64 4.10
N MET A 61 2.02 -7.53 4.03
CA MET A 61 0.62 -7.13 3.95
C MET A 61 -0.34 -8.07 4.65
N HIS A 62 -1.50 -7.51 5.00
CA HIS A 62 -2.68 -8.29 5.25
C HIS A 62 -3.48 -8.51 3.97
N TYR A 63 -4.16 -9.66 3.88
CA TYR A 63 -5.01 -9.97 2.75
C TYR A 63 -6.16 -10.90 3.14
N THR A 64 -7.22 -10.83 2.36
CA THR A 64 -8.30 -11.82 2.31
C THR A 64 -8.59 -12.15 0.86
N GLY A 65 -8.43 -13.42 0.49
CA GLY A 65 -8.75 -13.96 -0.82
C GLY A 65 -10.12 -14.63 -0.85
N LYS A 66 -10.94 -14.25 -1.83
CA LYS A 66 -12.29 -14.77 -2.05
C LYS A 66 -12.51 -15.14 -3.52
N LEU A 67 -13.38 -16.11 -3.76
CA LEU A 67 -13.96 -16.35 -5.07
C LEU A 67 -15.01 -15.27 -5.38
N VAL A 68 -15.40 -15.16 -6.65
CA VAL A 68 -16.41 -14.16 -7.11
C VAL A 68 -17.79 -14.33 -6.45
N ASP A 69 -18.11 -15.54 -5.96
CA ASP A 69 -19.33 -15.82 -5.20
C ASP A 69 -19.25 -15.36 -3.73
N GLY A 70 -18.10 -14.81 -3.30
CA GLY A 70 -17.84 -14.37 -1.94
C GLY A 70 -17.20 -15.43 -1.04
N THR A 71 -17.04 -16.67 -1.50
CA THR A 71 -16.43 -17.75 -0.72
C THR A 71 -14.97 -17.41 -0.41
N LYS A 72 -14.67 -17.18 0.87
CA LYS A 72 -13.29 -16.96 1.35
C LYS A 72 -12.51 -18.27 1.24
N PHE A 73 -11.41 -18.25 0.52
CA PHE A 73 -10.49 -19.41 0.44
C PHE A 73 -9.28 -19.23 1.34
N ASP A 74 -8.88 -18.00 1.64
CA ASP A 74 -7.71 -17.73 2.47
C ASP A 74 -7.72 -16.31 3.08
N SER A 75 -7.11 -16.14 4.26
CA SER A 75 -6.82 -14.82 4.82
C SER A 75 -5.65 -14.86 5.81
N SER A 76 -4.80 -13.83 5.76
CA SER A 76 -3.74 -13.67 6.76
C SER A 76 -4.25 -13.28 8.15
N HIS A 77 -5.46 -12.71 8.25
CA HIS A 77 -6.10 -12.43 9.54
C HIS A 77 -6.50 -13.71 10.28
N ASP A 78 -6.90 -14.75 9.55
CA ASP A 78 -7.27 -16.04 10.17
C ASP A 78 -6.06 -16.74 10.84
N ARG A 79 -4.84 -16.32 10.48
CA ARG A 79 -3.58 -16.85 11.02
C ARG A 79 -2.85 -15.86 11.92
N ASP A 80 -3.38 -14.66 12.13
CA ASP A 80 -2.72 -13.57 12.86
C ASP A 80 -1.28 -13.26 12.41
N GLN A 81 -0.98 -13.56 11.13
CA GLN A 81 0.35 -13.48 10.56
C GLN A 81 0.30 -12.81 9.19
N PRO A 82 0.86 -11.58 9.04
CA PRO A 82 1.02 -10.92 7.75
C PRO A 82 1.82 -11.79 6.78
N PHE A 83 1.59 -11.58 5.49
CA PHE A 83 2.31 -12.27 4.44
C PHE A 83 3.38 -11.36 3.84
N THR A 84 4.59 -11.90 3.71
CA THR A 84 5.75 -11.20 3.20
C THR A 84 6.27 -11.89 1.94
N PHE A 85 6.50 -11.13 0.89
CA PHE A 85 7.03 -11.61 -0.39
C PHE A 85 7.80 -10.49 -1.11
N GLN A 86 8.60 -10.87 -2.10
CA GLN A 86 9.29 -9.93 -2.98
C GLN A 86 8.44 -9.60 -4.20
N LEU A 87 8.22 -8.30 -4.45
CA LEU A 87 7.37 -7.83 -5.55
C LEU A 87 8.07 -7.94 -6.91
N GLY A 88 7.37 -8.44 -7.93
CA GLY A 88 7.79 -8.35 -9.34
C GLY A 88 8.81 -9.39 -9.78
N VAL A 89 9.08 -10.40 -8.95
CA VAL A 89 10.02 -11.51 -9.26
C VAL A 89 9.31 -12.84 -9.55
N GLY A 90 7.96 -12.86 -9.60
CA GLY A 90 7.19 -14.07 -9.85
C GLY A 90 7.09 -15.02 -8.64
N GLN A 91 7.33 -14.52 -7.42
CA GLN A 91 7.14 -15.30 -6.19
C GLN A 91 5.64 -15.52 -5.87
N VAL A 92 4.78 -14.61 -6.36
CA VAL A 92 3.34 -14.64 -6.19
C VAL A 92 2.63 -14.69 -7.54
N ILE A 93 1.31 -14.80 -7.54
CA ILE A 93 0.52 -14.76 -8.77
C ILE A 93 0.75 -13.45 -9.54
N LYS A 94 0.72 -13.51 -10.87
CA LYS A 94 1.02 -12.35 -11.73
C LYS A 94 0.14 -11.14 -11.44
N GLY A 95 -1.11 -11.35 -11.05
CA GLY A 95 -2.02 -10.26 -10.69
C GLY A 95 -1.55 -9.46 -9.47
N TRP A 96 -0.86 -10.10 -8.52
CA TRP A 96 -0.25 -9.41 -7.38
C TRP A 96 0.98 -8.60 -7.81
N ASP A 97 1.88 -9.21 -8.60
CA ASP A 97 3.08 -8.54 -9.12
C ASP A 97 2.74 -7.27 -9.90
N LEU A 98 1.62 -7.26 -10.62
CA LEU A 98 1.15 -6.08 -11.37
C LEU A 98 0.36 -5.11 -10.49
N GLY A 99 -0.59 -5.62 -9.69
CA GLY A 99 -1.58 -4.82 -8.97
C GLY A 99 -1.08 -4.14 -7.69
N LEU A 100 0.07 -4.58 -7.16
CA LEU A 100 0.62 -4.10 -5.89
C LEU A 100 1.80 -3.15 -6.07
N THR A 101 2.05 -2.70 -7.31
CA THR A 101 3.02 -1.65 -7.61
C THR A 101 2.48 -0.28 -7.22
N LYS A 102 3.37 0.66 -6.92
CA LYS A 102 3.06 2.07 -6.58
C LYS A 102 2.08 2.22 -5.41
N MET A 103 2.19 1.37 -4.41
CA MET A 103 1.32 1.33 -3.24
C MET A 103 2.00 1.99 -2.03
N CYS A 104 1.23 2.72 -1.23
CA CYS A 104 1.66 3.33 0.03
C CYS A 104 1.52 2.35 1.20
N VAL A 105 2.40 2.45 2.19
CA VAL A 105 2.15 1.79 3.49
C VAL A 105 0.88 2.35 4.12
N GLY A 106 -0.02 1.48 4.56
CA GLY A 106 -1.36 1.80 5.05
C GLY A 106 -2.43 1.85 3.96
N GLU A 107 -2.06 1.77 2.68
CA GLU A 107 -3.02 1.73 1.57
C GLU A 107 -3.81 0.42 1.57
N LYS A 108 -5.07 0.48 1.15
CA LYS A 108 -5.93 -0.68 0.95
C LYS A 108 -6.42 -0.73 -0.49
N ARG A 109 -6.31 -1.90 -1.11
CA ARG A 109 -6.79 -2.15 -2.47
C ARG A 109 -7.69 -3.37 -2.52
N ARG A 110 -8.57 -3.40 -3.51
CA ARG A 110 -9.24 -4.62 -3.95
C ARG A 110 -8.80 -4.97 -5.35
N LEU A 111 -8.26 -6.18 -5.52
CA LEU A 111 -7.81 -6.70 -6.81
C LEU A 111 -8.81 -7.74 -7.29
N THR A 112 -9.36 -7.58 -8.49
CA THR A 112 -10.09 -8.65 -9.19
C THR A 112 -9.18 -9.21 -10.27
N ILE A 113 -8.73 -10.45 -10.07
CA ILE A 113 -7.66 -11.08 -10.82
C ILE A 113 -8.25 -12.21 -11.67
N PRO A 114 -8.26 -12.09 -13.00
CA PRO A 114 -8.73 -13.15 -13.89
C PRO A 114 -7.78 -14.37 -13.83
N ALA A 115 -8.30 -15.54 -14.20
CA ALA A 115 -7.60 -16.81 -14.04
C ALA A 115 -6.20 -16.85 -14.68
N ASN A 116 -6.03 -16.23 -15.85
CA ASN A 116 -4.74 -16.13 -16.57
C ASN A 116 -3.65 -15.38 -15.80
N LEU A 117 -4.03 -14.54 -14.83
CA LEU A 117 -3.13 -13.81 -13.93
C LEU A 117 -3.09 -14.41 -12.51
N ALA A 118 -3.86 -15.48 -12.27
CA ALA A 118 -3.94 -16.23 -11.02
C ALA A 118 -3.44 -17.67 -11.23
N TYR A 119 -4.29 -18.68 -11.03
CA TYR A 119 -3.94 -20.11 -11.09
C TYR A 119 -4.34 -20.81 -12.40
N GLY A 120 -4.84 -20.05 -13.39
CA GLY A 120 -5.22 -20.56 -14.71
C GLY A 120 -6.28 -21.67 -14.66
N ASP A 121 -6.31 -22.50 -15.70
CA ASP A 121 -7.28 -23.59 -15.84
C ASP A 121 -7.04 -24.75 -14.87
N ARG A 122 -5.85 -24.80 -14.25
CA ARG A 122 -5.51 -25.84 -13.28
C ARG A 122 -6.10 -25.57 -11.90
N GLY A 123 -6.33 -24.31 -11.55
CA GLY A 123 -6.73 -23.94 -10.19
C GLY A 123 -5.62 -24.24 -9.17
N ALA A 124 -5.99 -24.31 -7.89
CA ALA A 124 -5.06 -24.61 -6.80
C ALA A 124 -5.73 -25.51 -5.74
N GLY A 125 -5.19 -26.73 -5.62
CA GLY A 125 -5.68 -27.74 -4.69
C GLY A 125 -7.18 -28.00 -4.87
N ASN A 126 -7.89 -28.14 -3.76
CA ASN A 126 -9.35 -28.33 -3.74
C ASN A 126 -10.12 -27.04 -3.42
N VAL A 127 -9.42 -25.90 -3.31
CA VAL A 127 -10.00 -24.64 -2.79
C VAL A 127 -10.25 -23.62 -3.90
N ILE A 128 -9.38 -23.61 -4.93
CA ILE A 128 -9.52 -22.70 -6.06
C ILE A 128 -9.79 -23.54 -7.32
N PRO A 129 -10.99 -23.45 -7.93
CA PRO A 129 -11.28 -24.19 -9.15
C PRO A 129 -10.50 -23.64 -10.34
N GLY A 130 -10.35 -24.47 -11.38
CA GLY A 130 -9.79 -24.05 -12.66
C GLY A 130 -10.61 -22.93 -13.31
N GLY A 131 -9.94 -21.95 -13.91
CA GLY A 131 -10.60 -20.82 -14.57
C GLY A 131 -11.22 -19.80 -13.60
N ALA A 132 -10.98 -19.93 -12.29
CA ALA A 132 -11.51 -19.02 -11.30
C ALA A 132 -10.93 -17.61 -11.42
N THR A 133 -11.82 -16.62 -11.35
CA THR A 133 -11.45 -15.24 -11.05
C THR A 133 -11.40 -15.06 -9.54
N LEU A 134 -10.36 -14.40 -9.05
CA LEU A 134 -10.13 -14.19 -7.62
C LEU A 134 -10.33 -12.74 -7.25
N VAL A 135 -10.87 -12.50 -6.06
CA VAL A 135 -10.99 -11.17 -5.46
C VAL A 135 -10.11 -11.13 -4.21
N PHE A 136 -9.18 -10.20 -4.16
CA PHE A 136 -8.32 -9.98 -3.01
C PHE A 136 -8.57 -8.60 -2.42
N ASP A 137 -8.94 -8.55 -1.14
CA ASP A 137 -8.84 -7.33 -0.34
C ASP A 137 -7.44 -7.33 0.30
N VAL A 138 -6.63 -6.29 0.09
CA VAL A 138 -5.24 -6.21 0.58
C VAL A 138 -4.97 -4.91 1.34
N GLU A 139 -4.06 -4.97 2.30
CA GLU A 139 -3.60 -3.82 3.09
C GLU A 139 -2.07 -3.88 3.27
N LEU A 140 -1.36 -2.88 2.74
CA LEU A 140 0.09 -2.85 2.81
C LEU A 140 0.54 -2.36 4.19
N LEU A 141 1.34 -3.15 4.91
CA LEU A 141 1.85 -2.82 6.24
C LEU A 141 3.28 -2.30 6.21
N ASN A 142 4.09 -2.76 5.26
CA ASN A 142 5.49 -2.37 5.16
C ASN A 142 6.00 -2.54 3.72
N VAL A 143 6.88 -1.62 3.31
CA VAL A 143 7.72 -1.70 2.12
C VAL A 143 9.17 -1.49 2.53
N GLY A 144 10.09 -2.35 2.09
CA GLY A 144 11.50 -2.20 2.40
C GLY A 144 12.41 -3.08 1.56
N ASP A 145 13.72 -2.81 1.65
CA ASP A 145 14.76 -3.61 0.98
C ASP A 145 15.15 -4.87 1.79
N GLN A 146 14.61 -5.02 3.01
CA GLN A 146 14.85 -6.14 3.91
C GLN A 146 13.51 -6.72 4.39
N ALA A 147 13.48 -8.02 4.72
CA ALA A 147 12.32 -8.61 5.38
C ALA A 147 11.96 -7.76 6.63
N PRO A 148 10.66 -7.53 6.88
CA PRO A 148 10.25 -6.67 7.99
C PRO A 148 10.88 -7.17 9.29
N THR A 149 11.35 -6.25 10.13
CA THR A 149 11.47 -6.55 11.55
C THR A 149 10.05 -6.87 12.02
N THR A 150 9.86 -8.03 12.66
CA THR A 150 8.61 -8.46 13.29
C THR A 150 7.89 -7.28 13.94
N ASN A 151 6.55 -7.33 14.03
CA ASN A 151 5.76 -6.37 14.82
C ASN A 151 6.45 -6.15 16.18
N VAL A 152 7.18 -5.04 16.32
CA VAL A 152 8.10 -4.83 17.45
C VAL A 152 7.32 -4.84 18.75
N PHE A 153 6.06 -4.41 18.69
CA PHE A 153 5.11 -4.55 19.78
C PHE A 153 5.04 -5.98 20.34
N LYS A 154 4.92 -7.01 19.49
CA LYS A 154 4.89 -8.42 19.93
C LYS A 154 6.23 -8.91 20.48
N GLU A 155 7.33 -8.25 20.12
CA GLU A 155 8.66 -8.57 20.66
C GLU A 155 8.92 -7.88 22.00
N ILE A 156 8.30 -6.72 22.24
CA ILE A 156 8.43 -5.94 23.46
C ILE A 156 7.42 -6.41 24.52
N ASP A 157 6.16 -6.60 24.13
CA ASP A 157 5.06 -7.11 24.96
C ASP A 157 5.31 -8.60 25.27
N GLN A 158 6.16 -8.86 26.25
CA GLN A 158 6.57 -10.21 26.63
C GLN A 158 5.49 -10.91 27.45
N ASP A 159 4.66 -10.15 28.15
CA ASP A 159 3.58 -10.66 28.98
C ASP A 159 2.23 -10.79 28.24
N GLN A 160 2.16 -10.30 27.01
CA GLN A 160 1.02 -10.36 26.10
C GLN A 160 -0.22 -9.61 26.62
N ASP A 161 -0.03 -8.60 27.45
CA ASP A 161 -1.11 -7.81 28.06
C ASP A 161 -1.67 -6.70 27.14
N LYS A 162 -1.07 -6.55 25.94
CA LYS A 162 -1.39 -5.52 24.93
C LYS A 162 -1.11 -4.10 25.41
N GLN A 163 -0.27 -3.92 26.42
CA GLN A 163 0.29 -2.66 26.86
C GLN A 163 1.82 -2.76 26.75
N LEU A 164 2.49 -1.61 26.87
CA LEU A 164 3.95 -1.57 26.91
C LEU A 164 4.36 -0.95 28.23
N SER A 165 4.87 -1.78 29.13
CA SER A 165 5.44 -1.31 30.38
C SER A 165 6.78 -0.60 30.16
N ARG A 166 7.18 0.25 31.10
CA ARG A 166 8.49 0.92 31.05
C ARG A 166 9.64 -0.08 31.07
N ASP A 167 9.44 -1.23 31.72
CA ASP A 167 10.46 -2.25 31.90
C ASP A 167 10.69 -3.02 30.60
N GLU A 168 9.63 -3.43 29.90
CA GLU A 168 9.71 -4.10 28.60
C GLU A 168 10.40 -3.23 27.54
N VAL A 169 10.03 -1.95 27.46
CA VAL A 169 10.66 -1.00 26.55
C VAL A 169 12.15 -0.81 26.90
N SER A 170 12.47 -0.74 28.19
CA SER A 170 13.85 -0.60 28.69
C SER A 170 14.71 -1.83 28.35
N GLU A 171 14.18 -3.04 28.52
CA GLU A 171 14.86 -4.28 28.16
C GLU A 171 15.12 -4.38 26.65
N TYR A 172 14.11 -4.08 25.84
CA TYR A 172 14.26 -4.08 24.39
C TYR A 172 15.35 -3.10 23.93
N LEU A 173 15.35 -1.87 24.45
CA LEU A 173 16.37 -0.86 24.11
C LEU A 173 17.77 -1.28 24.58
N LYS A 174 17.91 -1.86 25.79
CA LYS A 174 19.19 -2.40 26.26
C LYS A 174 19.72 -3.50 25.33
N LYS A 175 18.85 -4.40 24.88
CA LYS A 175 19.20 -5.49 23.94
C LYS A 175 19.66 -4.94 22.59
N GLN A 176 19.02 -3.89 22.07
CA GLN A 176 19.43 -3.23 20.83
C GLN A 176 20.76 -2.50 20.96
N MET A 177 21.00 -1.81 22.08
CA MET A 177 22.30 -1.14 22.34
C MET A 177 23.45 -2.14 22.50
N ALA A 178 23.20 -3.32 23.08
CA ALA A 178 24.19 -4.39 23.16
C ALA A 178 24.50 -5.00 21.78
N ALA A 179 23.48 -5.21 20.95
CA ALA A 179 23.65 -5.76 19.59
C ALA A 179 24.33 -4.78 18.61
N GLY A 180 24.21 -3.47 18.83
CA GLY A 180 24.87 -2.43 18.02
C GLY A 180 26.38 -2.29 18.27
N ARG A 181 26.91 -2.82 19.38
CA ARG A 181 28.31 -2.60 19.80
C ARG A 181 29.34 -3.56 19.17
N GLY A 182 28.91 -4.46 18.28
CA GLY A 182 29.77 -5.48 17.64
C GLY A 182 30.07 -5.28 16.15
N ARG A 183 29.57 -4.22 15.50
CA ARG A 183 29.69 -3.99 14.04
C ARG A 183 30.57 -2.79 13.64
N GLY A 184 31.59 -2.48 14.45
CA GLY A 184 32.56 -1.43 14.15
C GLY A 184 33.97 -1.83 14.58
N GLY A 185 34.61 -2.71 13.81
CA GLY A 185 36.05 -2.99 13.90
C GLY A 185 36.75 -2.39 12.67
N TRP A 186 37.64 -1.43 12.91
CA TRP A 186 38.61 -0.89 11.96
C TRP A 186 39.74 -1.88 11.70
#